data_AF-A0A969DX28-F1
#
_entry.id   AF-A0A969DX28-F1
#
_cell.length_a   1.000
_cell.length_b   1.000
_cell.length_c   1.000
_cell.angle_alpha   90.00
_cell.angle_beta   90.00
_cell.angle_gamma   90.00
#
_symmetry.space_group_name_H-M   'P 1'
#
loop_
_entity.id
_entity.type
_entity.pdbx_description
1 polymer ?
#
loop_
_entity_poly.entity_id
_entity_poly.type
_entity_poly.pdbx_seq_one_letter_code
_entity_poly.pdbx_strand_id
1 'polypeptide(L)'
;MINARISWFTTSQGLLFATLGVTGDIKNNEGILIILSFLGISTSISTFESLRLANFTRKELREWLKGWRRNHVIKAKDTGEKIEFKYFFPELADFSSNKNEEPTTQLIKKVLRNLEWAIRPWRSFPILFGMTWILLLAYIFAYK
;
A
#
# COMPACT_ATOMS: atom_id res chain seq x y z
N MET A 1 -3.25 6.89 -5.40
CA MET A 1 -4.37 6.05 -4.92
C MET A 1 -4.09 5.30 -3.60
N ILE A 2 -2.91 4.69 -3.40
CA ILE A 2 -2.62 3.93 -2.15
C ILE A 2 -2.73 4.79 -0.88
N ASN A 3 -2.22 6.03 -0.90
CA ASN A 3 -2.35 6.95 0.25
C ASN A 3 -3.81 7.22 0.64
N ALA A 4 -4.70 7.41 -0.33
CA ALA A 4 -6.12 7.64 -0.05
C ALA A 4 -6.77 6.41 0.60
N ARG A 5 -6.44 5.19 0.15
CA ARG A 5 -6.97 3.95 0.73
C ARG A 5 -6.47 3.71 2.16
N ILE A 6 -5.19 3.96 2.41
CA ILE A 6 -4.61 3.87 3.75
C ILE A 6 -5.25 4.91 4.68
N SER A 7 -5.39 6.15 4.21
CA SER A 7 -6.05 7.21 4.97
C SER A 7 -7.50 6.84 5.30
N TRP A 8 -8.26 6.32 4.33
CA TRP A 8 -9.62 5.85 4.55
C TRP A 8 -9.68 4.71 5.57
N PHE A 9 -8.77 3.73 5.47
CA PHE A 9 -8.68 2.66 6.46
C PHE A 9 -8.44 3.19 7.87
N THR A 10 -7.45 4.08 8.05
CA THR A 10 -7.15 4.65 9.38
C THR A 10 -8.32 5.44 9.95
N THR A 11 -9.02 6.21 9.11
CA THR A 11 -10.20 6.97 9.54
C THR A 11 -11.34 6.05 9.94
N SER A 12 -11.64 5.02 9.14
CA SER A 12 -12.70 4.05 9.45
C SER A 12 -12.39 3.27 10.72
N GLN A 13 -11.14 2.80 10.91
CA GLN A 13 -10.73 2.12 12.14
C GLN A 13 -10.84 3.06 13.36
N GLY A 14 -10.35 4.29 13.26
CA GLY A 14 -10.47 5.29 14.32
C GLY A 14 -11.93 5.56 14.72
N LEU A 15 -12.83 5.67 13.74
CA LEU A 15 -14.26 5.86 13.99
C LEU A 15 -14.89 4.65 14.69
N LEU A 16 -14.54 3.43 14.27
CA LEU A 16 -15.02 2.20 14.90
C LEU A 16 -14.57 2.09 16.36
N PHE A 17 -13.30 2.42 16.66
CA PHE A 17 -12.81 2.45 18.05
C PHE A 17 -13.45 3.56 18.89
N ALA A 18 -13.65 4.75 18.31
CA ALA A 18 -14.36 5.83 18.99
C ALA A 18 -15.80 5.42 19.33
N THR A 19 -16.49 4.75 18.39
CA THR A 19 -17.84 4.23 18.61
C THR A 19 -17.84 3.18 19.71
N LEU A 20 -16.84 2.30 19.73
CA LEU A 20 -16.68 1.29 20.77
C LEU A 20 -16.48 1.87 22.17
N GLY A 21 -15.72 2.97 22.29
CA GLY A 21 -15.57 3.70 23.54
C GLY A 21 -16.90 4.27 24.06
N VAL A 22 -17.75 4.77 23.17
CA VAL A 22 -19.08 5.29 23.54
C VAL A 22 -20.07 4.16 23.86
N THR A 23 -20.03 3.06 23.11
CA THR A 23 -20.99 1.95 23.29
C THR A 23 -20.65 1.06 24.48
N GLY A 24 -19.40 1.02 24.92
CA GLY A 24 -18.96 0.28 26.11
C GLY A 24 -19.64 0.73 27.41
N ASP A 25 -20.05 2.00 27.50
CA ASP A 25 -20.72 2.55 28.68
C ASP A 25 -22.22 2.20 28.77
N ILE A 26 -22.81 1.71 27.68
CA ILE A 26 -24.25 1.41 27.63
C ILE A 26 -24.47 -0.06 28.03
N LYS A 27 -25.09 -0.27 29.20
CA LYS A 27 -25.51 -1.60 29.66
C LYS A 27 -26.45 -2.21 28.61
N ASN A 28 -26.14 -3.43 28.17
CA ASN A 28 -26.94 -4.27 27.27
C ASN A 28 -26.83 -4.01 25.75
N ASN A 29 -25.69 -3.49 25.27
CA ASN A 29 -25.45 -3.20 23.84
C ASN A 29 -24.64 -4.26 23.06
N GLU A 30 -24.67 -5.53 23.48
CA GLU A 30 -23.91 -6.62 22.84
C GLU A 30 -24.11 -6.71 21.32
N GLY A 31 -25.34 -6.52 20.84
CA GLY A 31 -25.65 -6.57 19.41
C GLY A 31 -24.88 -5.52 18.60
N ILE A 32 -24.72 -4.31 19.14
CA ILE A 32 -23.96 -3.23 18.49
C ILE A 32 -22.48 -3.60 18.45
N LEU A 33 -21.93 -4.16 19.53
CA LEU A 33 -20.53 -4.59 19.59
C LEU A 33 -20.22 -5.70 18.58
N ILE A 34 -21.13 -6.65 18.38
CA ILE A 34 -21.01 -7.69 17.36
C ILE A 34 -20.98 -7.07 15.96
N ILE A 35 -21.91 -6.16 15.65
CA ILE A 35 -21.97 -5.47 14.34
C ILE A 35 -20.68 -4.68 14.08
N LEU A 36 -20.21 -3.91 15.07
CA LEU A 36 -18.97 -3.14 14.98
C LEU A 36 -17.76 -4.05 14.74
N SER A 37 -17.71 -5.20 15.42
CA SER A 37 -16.64 -6.19 15.23
C SER A 37 -16.62 -6.74 13.80
N PHE A 38 -17.77 -7.10 13.25
CA PHE A 38 -17.85 -7.55 11.85
C PHE A 38 -17.43 -6.46 10.86
N LEU A 39 -17.83 -5.21 11.08
CA LEU A 39 -17.40 -4.07 10.26
C LEU A 39 -15.88 -3.86 10.34
N GLY A 40 -15.30 -3.97 11.54
CA GLY A 40 -13.86 -3.86 11.77
C GLY A 40 -13.05 -4.97 11.09
N ILE A 41 -13.53 -6.21 11.14
CA ILE A 41 -12.94 -7.36 10.44
C ILE A 41 -13.02 -7.16 8.92
N SER A 42 -14.22 -6.82 8.41
CA SER A 42 -14.45 -6.65 6.97
C SER A 42 -13.57 -5.55 6.36
N THR A 43 -13.48 -4.40 7.01
CA THR A 43 -12.61 -3.29 6.58
C THR A 43 -11.13 -3.66 6.62
N SER A 44 -10.70 -4.46 7.60
CA SER A 44 -9.34 -4.98 7.70
C SER A 44 -9.00 -5.94 6.55
N ILE A 45 -9.89 -6.89 6.25
CA ILE A 45 -9.72 -7.84 5.12
C ILE A 45 -9.67 -7.09 3.78
N SER A 46 -10.60 -6.15 3.55
CA SER A 46 -10.64 -5.35 2.33
C SER A 46 -9.34 -4.55 2.10
N THR A 47 -8.79 -3.99 3.17
CA THR A 47 -7.53 -3.24 3.12
C THR A 47 -6.34 -4.17 2.87
N PHE A 48 -6.32 -5.34 3.51
CA PHE A 48 -5.28 -6.34 3.30
C PHE A 48 -5.21 -6.80 1.84
N GLU A 49 -6.36 -7.13 1.23
CA GLU A 49 -6.41 -7.53 -0.18
C GLU A 49 -6.00 -6.38 -1.13
N SER A 50 -6.41 -5.14 -0.82
CA SER A 50 -5.97 -3.96 -1.58
C SER A 50 -4.44 -3.79 -1.54
N LEU A 51 -3.82 -3.99 -0.37
CA LEU A 51 -2.35 -3.93 -0.22
C LEU A 51 -1.67 -5.11 -0.91
N ARG A 52 -2.26 -6.31 -0.86
CA ARG A 52 -1.75 -7.50 -1.55
C ARG A 52 -1.72 -7.27 -3.06
N LEU A 53 -2.82 -6.76 -3.63
CA LEU A 53 -2.91 -6.43 -5.05
C LEU A 53 -1.90 -5.34 -5.45
N ALA A 54 -1.80 -4.27 -4.66
CA ALA A 54 -0.81 -3.22 -4.91
C ALA A 54 0.64 -3.75 -4.91
N ASN A 55 0.95 -4.72 -4.05
CA ASN A 55 2.26 -5.38 -4.03
C ASN A 55 2.48 -6.26 -5.25
N PHE A 56 1.45 -6.96 -5.71
CA PHE A 56 1.50 -7.77 -6.93
C PHE A 56 1.78 -6.88 -8.15
N THR A 57 0.96 -5.84 -8.37
CA THR A 57 1.14 -4.89 -9.48
C THR A 57 2.52 -4.22 -9.42
N ARG A 58 3.04 -3.93 -8.23
CA ARG A 58 4.40 -3.37 -8.07
C ARG A 58 5.49 -4.35 -8.51
N LYS A 59 5.34 -5.64 -8.22
CA LYS A 59 6.30 -6.68 -8.67
C LYS A 59 6.25 -6.82 -10.19
N GLU A 60 5.05 -6.93 -10.74
CA GLU A 60 4.82 -7.05 -12.18
C GLU A 60 5.38 -5.84 -12.95
N LEU A 61 5.10 -4.61 -12.47
CA LEU A 61 5.66 -3.39 -13.04
C LEU A 61 7.21 -3.39 -13.00
N ARG A 62 7.80 -3.89 -11.90
CA ARG A 62 9.27 -3.98 -11.77
C ARG A 62 9.87 -4.97 -12.76
N GLU A 63 9.22 -6.10 -12.99
CA GLU A 63 9.65 -7.12 -13.96
C GLU A 63 9.49 -6.62 -15.39
N TRP A 64 8.33 -6.03 -15.70
CA TRP A 64 8.07 -5.38 -16.98
C TRP A 64 9.12 -4.31 -17.27
N LEU A 65 9.43 -3.43 -16.32
CA LEU A 65 10.45 -2.37 -16.48
C LEU A 65 11.85 -2.94 -16.75
N LYS A 66 12.21 -4.06 -16.09
CA LYS A 66 13.48 -4.75 -16.35
C LYS A 66 13.53 -5.33 -17.77
N GLY A 67 12.45 -5.97 -18.22
CA GLY A 67 12.32 -6.52 -19.57
C GLY A 67 12.39 -5.43 -20.64
N TRP A 68 11.60 -4.38 -20.47
CA TRP A 68 11.59 -3.21 -21.34
C TRP A 68 12.98 -2.58 -21.48
N ARG A 69 13.66 -2.34 -20.33
CA ARG A 69 15.04 -1.80 -20.33
C ARG A 69 15.99 -2.69 -21.12
N ARG A 70 15.94 -4.01 -20.90
CA ARG A 70 16.82 -4.96 -21.61
C ARG A 70 16.60 -4.89 -23.12
N ASN A 71 15.34 -4.88 -23.56
CA ASN A 71 15.01 -4.87 -24.98
C ASN A 71 15.44 -3.56 -25.68
N HIS A 72 15.31 -2.40 -25.03
CA HIS A 72 15.72 -1.14 -25.62
C HIS A 72 17.24 -0.93 -25.61
N VAL A 73 17.94 -1.35 -24.55
CA VAL A 73 19.41 -1.30 -24.50
C VAL A 73 20.04 -2.15 -25.62
N ILE A 74 19.47 -3.33 -25.90
CA ILE A 74 19.91 -4.19 -27.01
C ILE A 74 19.70 -3.46 -28.34
N LYS A 75 18.48 -2.96 -28.61
CA LYS A 75 18.19 -2.26 -29.88
C LYS A 75 19.11 -1.07 -30.12
N ALA A 76 19.35 -0.23 -29.11
CA ALA A 76 20.22 0.93 -29.25
C ALA A 76 21.69 0.59 -29.50
N LYS A 77 22.16 -0.54 -28.96
CA LYS A 77 23.51 -1.04 -29.24
C LYS A 77 23.64 -1.47 -30.70
N ASP A 78 22.58 -2.03 -31.27
CA ASP A 78 22.56 -2.53 -32.64
C ASP A 78 22.35 -1.40 -33.67
N THR A 79 21.56 -0.38 -33.36
CA THR A 79 21.23 0.73 -34.29
C THR A 79 22.11 1.98 -34.11
N GLY A 80 22.87 2.10 -33.02
CA GLY A 80 23.63 3.32 -32.69
C GLY A 80 22.73 4.51 -32.30
N GLU A 81 21.43 4.28 -32.13
CA GLU A 81 20.45 5.32 -31.83
C GLU A 81 20.43 5.64 -30.32
N LYS A 82 20.46 6.93 -29.97
CA LYS A 82 20.35 7.36 -28.57
C LYS A 82 18.91 7.15 -28.07
N ILE A 83 18.75 6.35 -27.03
CA ILE A 83 17.44 6.17 -26.37
C ILE A 83 17.12 7.41 -25.55
N GLU A 84 16.15 8.22 -25.98
CA GLU A 84 15.57 9.26 -25.14
C GLU A 84 14.48 8.65 -24.23
N PHE A 85 14.71 8.67 -22.91
CA PHE A 85 13.73 8.22 -21.91
C PHE A 85 12.51 9.15 -21.73
N LYS A 86 12.41 10.19 -22.57
CA LYS A 86 11.54 11.35 -22.39
C LYS A 86 10.05 11.02 -22.31
N TYR A 87 9.63 9.91 -22.91
CA TYR A 87 8.20 9.59 -23.11
C TYR A 87 7.56 8.79 -21.97
N PHE A 88 8.34 8.10 -21.12
CA PHE A 88 7.75 7.16 -20.15
C PHE A 88 7.56 7.73 -18.74
N PHE A 89 8.38 8.71 -18.37
CA PHE A 89 8.26 9.43 -17.10
C PHE A 89 8.60 10.90 -17.37
N PRO A 90 7.63 11.72 -17.82
CA PRO A 90 7.87 13.14 -18.12
C PRO A 90 8.42 13.89 -16.89
N GLU A 91 8.03 13.49 -15.68
CA GLU A 91 8.57 14.02 -14.41
C GLU A 91 10.06 13.71 -14.19
N LEU A 92 10.61 12.69 -14.87
CA LEU A 92 12.03 12.35 -14.83
C LEU A 92 12.80 12.92 -16.03
N ALA A 93 12.10 13.50 -17.03
CA ALA A 93 12.70 14.04 -18.24
C ALA A 93 13.55 15.29 -17.95
N ASP A 94 13.13 16.14 -17.02
CA ASP A 94 13.87 17.35 -16.62
C ASP A 94 15.22 17.01 -15.92
N PHE A 95 15.38 15.77 -15.43
CA PHE A 95 16.60 15.32 -14.77
C PHE A 95 17.64 14.68 -15.71
N SER A 96 17.28 14.44 -16.99
CA SER A 96 18.16 13.81 -18.01
C SER A 96 19.06 14.81 -18.75
N SER A 97 18.91 16.11 -18.52
CA SER A 97 19.71 17.15 -19.20
C SER A 97 21.19 17.20 -18.75
N ASN A 98 21.55 16.53 -17.65
CA ASN A 98 22.89 16.65 -17.08
C ASN A 98 23.85 15.55 -17.60
N LYS A 99 24.75 15.93 -18.53
CA LYS A 99 25.67 15.09 -19.34
C LYS A 99 26.64 14.14 -18.60
N ASN A 100 26.64 14.09 -17.27
CA ASN A 100 27.51 13.22 -16.47
C ASN A 100 26.71 12.00 -15.93
N GLU A 101 26.09 11.24 -16.83
CA GLU A 101 24.97 10.33 -16.52
C GLU A 101 25.38 8.99 -15.85
N GLU A 102 25.70 9.05 -14.55
CA GLU A 102 25.46 7.98 -13.57
C GLU A 102 24.33 8.25 -12.50
N PRO A 103 23.51 9.34 -12.51
CA PRO A 103 22.59 9.64 -11.41
C PRO A 103 21.14 9.14 -11.57
N THR A 104 20.64 8.89 -12.78
CA THR A 104 19.22 8.52 -13.00
C THR A 104 18.87 7.15 -12.41
N THR A 105 19.79 6.18 -12.51
CA THR A 105 19.60 4.85 -11.91
C THR A 105 19.68 4.89 -10.38
N GLN A 106 20.51 5.76 -9.81
CA GLN A 106 20.60 5.95 -8.37
C GLN A 106 19.35 6.63 -7.81
N LEU A 107 18.81 7.63 -8.51
CA LEU A 107 17.59 8.32 -8.12
C LEU A 107 16.38 7.37 -8.12
N ILE A 108 16.20 6.57 -9.19
CA ILE A 108 15.12 5.57 -9.27
C ILE A 108 15.25 4.55 -8.14
N LYS A 109 16.47 4.06 -7.85
CA LYS A 109 16.72 3.16 -6.72
C LYS A 109 16.37 3.82 -5.38
N LYS A 110 16.71 5.10 -5.19
CA LYS A 110 16.41 5.86 -3.96
C LYS A 110 14.90 6.04 -3.78
N VAL A 111 14.19 6.45 -4.82
CA VAL A 111 12.72 6.61 -4.82
C VAL A 111 12.03 5.28 -4.51
N LEU A 112 12.42 4.19 -5.19
CA LEU A 112 11.85 2.86 -4.94
C LEU A 112 12.10 2.38 -3.51
N ARG A 113 13.29 2.65 -2.97
CA ARG A 113 13.66 2.28 -1.59
C ARG A 113 12.85 3.07 -0.57
N ASN A 114 12.74 4.39 -0.75
CA ASN A 114 11.94 5.23 0.13
C ASN A 114 10.47 4.81 0.12
N LEU A 115 9.91 4.50 -1.05
CA LEU A 115 8.55 3.99 -1.18
C LEU A 115 8.36 2.63 -0.49
N GLU A 116 9.38 1.76 -0.52
CA GLU A 116 9.33 0.47 0.17
C GLU A 116 9.37 0.61 1.68
N TRP A 117 10.21 1.49 2.21
CA TRP A 117 10.24 1.82 3.63
C TRP A 117 8.95 2.46 4.10
N ALA A 118 8.37 3.37 3.32
CA ALA A 118 7.11 4.02 3.65
C ALA A 118 5.94 3.02 3.71
N ILE A 119 5.88 2.03 2.81
CA ILE A 119 4.77 1.05 2.72
C ILE A 119 4.91 -0.11 3.71
N ARG A 120 6.14 -0.47 4.09
CA ARG A 120 6.44 -1.62 4.98
C ARG A 120 5.60 -1.68 6.26
N PRO A 121 5.52 -0.62 7.09
CA PRO A 121 4.75 -0.68 8.33
C PRO A 121 3.27 -0.96 8.06
N TRP A 122 2.70 -0.35 7.02
CA TRP A 122 1.28 -0.48 6.64
C TRP A 122 0.85 -1.90 6.25
N ARG A 123 1.79 -2.82 5.99
CA ARG A 123 1.43 -4.22 5.71
C ARG A 123 0.90 -4.96 6.93
N SER A 124 1.41 -4.64 8.12
CA SER A 124 1.04 -5.35 9.34
C SER A 124 -0.22 -4.78 10.00
N PHE A 125 -0.54 -3.51 9.73
CA PHE A 125 -1.67 -2.82 10.39
C PHE A 125 -3.03 -3.49 10.16
N PRO A 126 -3.44 -3.87 8.93
CA PRO A 126 -4.73 -4.53 8.74
C PRO A 126 -4.84 -5.86 9.49
N ILE A 127 -3.72 -6.60 9.61
CA ILE A 127 -3.68 -7.85 10.36
C ILE A 127 -3.87 -7.57 11.85
N LEU A 128 -3.12 -6.59 12.39
CA LEU A 128 -3.22 -6.22 13.81
C LEU A 128 -4.64 -5.78 14.17
N PHE A 129 -5.23 -4.87 13.39
CA PHE A 129 -6.59 -4.42 13.62
C PHE A 129 -7.61 -5.53 13.46
N GLY A 130 -7.49 -6.36 12.42
CA GLY A 130 -8.36 -7.53 12.24
C GLY A 130 -8.30 -8.49 13.44
N MET A 131 -7.11 -8.75 13.96
CA MET A 131 -6.92 -9.58 15.17
C MET A 131 -7.56 -8.94 16.40
N THR A 132 -7.46 -7.61 16.58
CA THR A 132 -8.13 -6.90 17.68
C THR A 132 -9.64 -7.11 17.64
N TRP A 133 -10.27 -6.98 16.47
CA TRP A 133 -11.71 -7.20 16.33
C TRP A 133 -12.13 -8.65 16.53
N ILE A 134 -11.32 -9.62 16.08
CA ILE A 134 -11.55 -11.05 16.34
C ILE A 134 -11.48 -11.35 17.83
N LEU A 135 -10.46 -10.83 18.53
CA LEU A 135 -10.32 -11.01 19.97
C LEU A 135 -11.48 -10.39 20.74
N LEU A 136 -11.93 -9.20 20.34
CA LEU A 136 -13.10 -8.56 20.92
C LEU A 136 -14.35 -9.42 20.72
N LEU A 137 -14.57 -9.93 19.51
CA LEU A 137 -15.71 -10.79 19.20
C LEU A 137 -15.66 -12.07 20.03
N ALA A 138 -14.49 -12.70 20.14
CA ALA A 138 -14.28 -13.88 20.99
C ALA A 138 -14.56 -13.58 22.47
N TYR A 139 -14.13 -12.41 22.96
CA TYR A 139 -14.42 -11.95 24.32
C TYR A 139 -15.92 -11.82 24.56
N ILE A 140 -16.66 -11.17 23.64
CA ILE A 140 -18.12 -11.03 23.76
C ILE A 140 -18.80 -12.39 23.84
N PHE A 141 -18.38 -13.37 23.03
CA PHE A 141 -18.97 -14.71 23.07
C PHE A 141 -18.58 -15.53 24.29
N ALA A 142 -17.39 -15.30 24.86
CA ALA A 142 -16.90 -16.06 26.01
C ALA A 142 -17.53 -15.61 27.35
N TYR A 143 -17.91 -14.34 27.46
CA TYR A 143 -18.44 -13.72 28.69
C TYR A 143 -19.94 -13.42 28.63
N LYS A 144 -20.63 -13.95 27.63
CA LYS A 144 -22.09 -13.93 27.50
C LYS A 144 -22.71 -15.11 28.24
#